data_AF-A0A0F9KR61-F1
#
_entry.id   AF-A0A0F9KR61-F1
#
_cell.length_a   1.000
_cell.length_b   1.000
_cell.length_c   1.000
_cell.angle_alpha   90.00
_cell.angle_beta   90.00
_cell.angle_gamma   90.00
#
_symmetry.space_group_name_H-M   'P 1'
#
loop_
_entity.id
_entity.type
_entity.pdbx_description
1 polymer ?
#
loop_
_entity_poly.entity_id
_entity_poly.type
_entity_poly.pdbx_seq_one_letter_code
_entity_poly.pdbx_strand_id
1 'polypeptide(L)' 'MAGSSDNFKSGIQFAVKISTGLIIAIFLGTFTGYLLDKYFHTKPWLILLGLFIGFTVGLLNVYRYFKEEEKK' A
#
# COMPACT_ATOMS: atom_id res chain seq x y z
N MET A 1 -35.07 9.26 -7.65
CA MET A 1 -34.13 8.17 -7.98
C MET A 1 -32.73 8.58 -7.54
N ALA A 2 -32.32 8.28 -6.31
CA ALA A 2 -31.05 8.73 -5.73
C ALA A 2 -30.29 7.62 -4.96
N GLY A 3 -30.54 6.35 -5.29
CA GLY A 3 -29.96 5.21 -4.56
C GLY A 3 -28.75 4.54 -5.22
N SER A 4 -28.49 4.75 -6.51
CA SER A 4 -27.44 3.99 -7.22
C SER A 4 -26.05 4.62 -7.12
N SER A 5 -25.95 5.96 -7.09
CA SER A 5 -24.67 6.66 -7.12
C SER A 5 -23.93 6.64 -5.79
N ASP A 6 -24.64 6.59 -4.65
CA ASP A 6 -24.03 6.64 -3.32
C ASP A 6 -23.38 5.31 -2.90
N ASN A 7 -24.01 4.19 -3.26
CA ASN A 7 -23.44 2.85 -3.08
C ASN A 7 -22.17 2.68 -3.93
N PHE A 8 -22.21 3.16 -5.18
CA PHE A 8 -21.05 3.14 -6.07
C PHE A 8 -19.91 4.04 -5.56
N LYS A 9 -20.23 5.27 -5.12
CA LYS A 9 -19.26 6.18 -4.53
C LYS A 9 -18.62 5.59 -3.26
N SER A 10 -19.39 4.90 -2.44
CA SER A 10 -18.87 4.24 -1.23
C SER A 10 -17.93 3.08 -1.58
N GLY A 11 -18.29 2.26 -2.57
CA GLY A 11 -17.42 1.18 -3.07
C GLY A 11 -16.10 1.70 -3.67
N ILE A 12 -16.16 2.79 -4.45
CA ILE A 12 -14.97 3.45 -4.97
C ILE A 12 -14.12 4.04 -3.84
N GLN A 13 -14.73 4.72 -2.86
CA GLN A 13 -13.98 5.28 -1.74
C GLN A 13 -13.24 4.21 -0.94
N PHE A 14 -13.86 3.05 -0.74
CA PHE A 14 -13.23 1.91 -0.09
C PHE A 14 -12.06 1.36 -0.92
N ALA A 15 -12.28 1.07 -2.20
CA ALA A 15 -11.24 0.57 -3.10
C ALA A 15 -10.04 1.54 -3.22
N VAL A 16 -10.31 2.85 -3.31
CA VAL A 16 -9.28 3.89 -3.37
C VAL A 16 -8.48 3.94 -2.07
N LYS A 17 -9.13 3.85 -0.91
CA LYS A 17 -8.42 3.82 0.38
C LYS A 17 -7.45 2.64 0.49
N ILE A 18 -7.91 1.44 0.14
CA ILE A 18 -7.09 0.21 0.20
C ILE A 18 -5.90 0.32 -0.77
N SER A 19 -6.16 0.65 -2.03
CA SER A 19 -5.12 0.77 -3.05
C SER A 19 -4.11 1.87 -2.74
N THR A 20 -4.58 3.04 -2.28
CA THR A 20 -3.70 4.15 -1.87
C THR A 20 -2.77 3.75 -0.73
N GLY A 21 -3.29 3.04 0.28
CA GLY A 21 -2.46 2.54 1.39
C GLY A 21 -1.34 1.59 0.92
N LEU A 22 -1.65 0.72 -0.05
CA LEU A 22 -0.67 -0.19 -0.63
C LEU A 22 0.37 0.54 -1.49
N ILE A 23 -0.06 1.48 -2.33
CA ILE A 23 0.84 2.30 -3.16
C ILE A 23 1.79 3.11 -2.28
N ILE A 24 1.29 3.75 -1.22
CA ILE A 24 2.11 4.53 -0.28
C ILE A 24 3.16 3.65 0.40
N ALA A 25 2.80 2.45 0.85
CA ALA A 25 3.73 1.55 1.52
C ALA A 25 4.86 1.07 0.58
N ILE A 26 4.51 0.69 -0.65
CA ILE A 26 5.49 0.28 -1.67
C ILE A 26 6.37 1.47 -2.06
N PHE A 27 5.78 2.65 -2.25
CA PHE A 27 6.51 3.86 -2.59
C PHE A 27 7.50 4.24 -1.50
N LEU A 28 7.10 4.22 -0.22
CA LEU A 28 8.00 4.47 0.91
C LEU A 28 9.13 3.45 0.96
N GLY A 29 8.83 2.14 0.85
CA GLY A 29 9.85 1.09 0.89
C GLY A 29 10.86 1.19 -0.26
N THR A 30 10.37 1.46 -1.46
CA THR A 30 11.21 1.65 -2.66
C THR A 30 12.02 2.94 -2.58
N PHE A 31 11.41 4.03 -2.12
CA PHE A 31 12.08 5.33 -1.97
C PHE A 31 13.18 5.27 -0.91
N THR A 32 12.90 4.69 0.26
CA THR A 32 13.90 4.45 1.30
C THR A 32 14.99 3.52 0.80
N GLY A 33 14.64 2.43 0.12
CA GLY A 33 15.61 1.50 -0.48
C GLY A 33 16.53 2.19 -1.49
N TYR A 34 15.99 3.05 -2.36
CA TYR A 34 16.74 3.83 -3.34
C TYR A 34 17.68 4.84 -2.68
N LEU A 35 17.21 5.52 -1.63
CA LEU A 35 18.05 6.47 -0.90
C LEU A 35 19.25 5.75 -0.26
N LEU A 36 19.03 4.59 0.37
CA LEU A 36 20.11 3.79 0.95
C LEU A 36 21.07 3.23 -0.11
N ASP A 37 20.56 2.75 -1.25
CA ASP A 37 21.37 2.25 -2.37
C ASP A 37 22.36 3.34 -2.85
N LYS A 38 21.88 4.60 -2.93
CA LYS A 38 22.68 5.77 -3.30
C LYS A 38 23.75 6.13 -2.25
N TYR A 39 23.46 5.95 -0.96
CA TYR A 39 24.43 6.20 0.11
C TYR A 39 25.50 5.10 0.21
N PHE A 40 25.13 3.85 -0.01
CA PHE A 40 26.04 2.70 0.13
C PHE A 40 26.79 2.35 -1.16
N HIS A 41 26.51 3.00 -2.29
CA HIS A 41 27.05 2.66 -3.62
C HIS A 41 26.90 1.17 -3.97
N THR A 42 25.98 0.48 -3.31
CA THR A 42 25.72 -0.93 -3.53
C THR A 42 24.81 -1.03 -4.75
N LYS A 43 25.05 -2.04 -5.60
CA LYS A 43 24.15 -2.43 -6.70
C LYS A 43 22.72 -2.58 -6.17
N PRO A 44 21.64 -2.54 -7.01
CA PRO A 44 20.23 -2.30 -6.61
C PRO A 44 19.62 -3.42 -5.76
N TRP A 45 20.20 -3.66 -4.59
CA TRP A 45 19.93 -4.74 -3.67
C TRP A 45 19.08 -4.19 -2.52
N LEU A 46 19.39 -2.98 -2.06
CA LEU A 46 18.60 -2.28 -1.03
C LEU A 46 17.24 -1.85 -1.55
N ILE A 47 17.14 -1.50 -2.84
CA ILE A 47 15.84 -1.24 -3.49
C ILE A 47 15.00 -2.52 -3.51
N LEU A 48 15.60 -3.66 -3.85
CA LEU A 48 14.89 -4.94 -3.89
C LEU A 48 14.39 -5.32 -2.49
N LEU A 49 15.23 -5.17 -1.48
CA LEU A 49 14.89 -5.46 -0.08
C LEU A 49 13.82 -4.48 0.45
N GLY A 50 13.94 -3.19 0.13
CA GLY A 50 12.96 -2.16 0.44
C GLY A 50 11.61 -2.39 -0.25
N LEU A 51 11.62 -2.91 -1.48
CA LEU A 51 10.41 -3.32 -2.20
C LEU A 51 9.70 -4.48 -1.50
N PHE A 52 10.42 -5.53 -1.09
CA PHE A 52 9.83 -6.65 -0.33
C PHE A 52 9.24 -6.20 1.01
N ILE A 53 9.94 -5.31 1.72
CA ILE A 53 9.44 -4.73 2.96
C ILE A 53 8.18 -3.89 2.69
N GLY A 54 8.23 -2.98 1.72
CA GLY A 54 7.09 -2.14 1.33
C GLY A 54 5.88 -2.96 0.87
N PHE A 55 6.10 -4.05 0.16
CA PHE A 55 5.08 -5.00 -0.24
C PHE A 55 4.47 -5.73 0.96
N THR A 56 5.30 -6.21 1.89
CA THR A 56 4.84 -6.88 3.11
C THR A 56 4.02 -5.92 3.98
N VAL A 57 4.50 -4.69 4.19
CA VAL A 57 3.78 -3.65 4.94
C VAL A 57 2.47 -3.26 4.25
N GLY A 58 2.48 -3.11 2.93
CA GLY A 58 1.28 -2.82 2.14
C GLY A 58 0.23 -3.92 2.28
N LEU A 59 0.62 -5.19 2.12
CA LEU A 59 -0.27 -6.33 2.28
C LEU A 59 -0.80 -6.47 3.71
N LEU A 60 0.03 -6.26 4.74
CA LEU A 60 -0.40 -6.29 6.13
C LEU A 60 -1.44 -5.20 6.43
N ASN A 61 -1.28 -4.01 5.85
CA ASN A 61 -2.25 -2.92 6.02
C ASN A 61 -3.59 -3.27 5.34
N VAL A 62 -3.55 -3.81 4.12
CA VAL A 62 -4.73 -4.29 3.39
C VAL A 62 -5.45 -5.42 4.16
N TYR A 63 -4.70 -6.41 4.65
CA TYR A 63 -5.25 -7.52 5.41
C TYR A 63 -5.92 -7.07 6.70
N ARG A 64 -5.39 -6.02 7.35
CA ARG A 64 -5.99 -5.43 8.53
C ARG A 64 -7.35 -4.79 8.21
N TYR A 65 -7.48 -4.09 7.09
CA TYR A 65 -8.78 -3.55 6.64
C TYR A 65 -9.83 -4.66 6.45
N PHE A 66 -9.47 -5.77 5.81
CA PHE A 66 -10.39 -6.89 5.64
C PHE A 66 -10.77 -7.57 6.96
N LYS A 67 -9.79 -7.75 7.86
CA LYS A 67 -10.03 -8.37 9.17
C LYS A 67 -10.88 -7.50 10.11
N GLU A 68 -10.82 -6.17 9.95
CA GLU A 68 -11.65 -5.23 10.73
C GLU A 68 -13.12 -5.27 10.28
N GLU A 69 -13.40 -5.60 9.01
CA GLU A 69 -14.77 -5.78 8.51
C GLU A 69 -15.40 -7.10 8.96
N GLU A 70 -14.61 -8.16 9.13
CA GLU A 70 -15.12 -9.46 9.58
C GLU A 70 -15.52 -9.47 11.07
N LYS A 71 -15.05 -8.50 11.86
CA LYS A 71 -15.35 -8.38 13.30
C LYS A 71 -16.52 -7.46 13.62
N LYS A 72 -17.23 -6.93 12.61
CA LYS A 72 -18.32 -5.97 12.80
C LYS A 72 -19.69 -6.55 12.45
#